data_AF-A0ABD6CS91-F1
#
_entry.id   AF-A0ABD6CS91-F1
#
_cell.length_a   1.000
_cell.length_b   1.000
_cell.length_c   1.000
_cell.angle_alpha   90.00
_cell.angle_beta   90.00
_cell.angle_gamma   90.00
#
_symmetry.space_group_name_H-M   'P 1'
#
loop_
_entity.id
_entity.type
_entity.pdbx_description
1 polymer ?
#
loop_
_entity_poly.entity_id
_entity_poly.type
_entity_poly.pdbx_seq_one_letter_code
_entity_poly.pdbx_strand_id
1 'polypeptide(L)'
;MSTSDSDDTDRLEQYIRDEKGHLDSCESMIALANWLYTNEYFETNDRVVPTSDLKEILDDRLEYGVDTLLDHLEGISVVDEVSQGGGRFILHERTGRAFFDPNNRDMLPLLDEEISRFLEDLHQQESQALESEDAGDDETQSVADGGEPEDADPDETDETVTGGEEDPDDVATTLRAVAAAALDVEMPLEDALTNPTDHIERIVRFDDVVTAVIESDEVSRGRAYEPMGWRNAANKWVLTTTAKARKENESLS
;
A
#
# COMPACT_ATOMS: atom_id res chain seq x y z
N MET A 1 -29.39 60.42 -6.27
CA MET A 1 -28.43 59.43 -6.76
C MET A 1 -27.91 58.70 -5.55
N SER A 2 -28.44 57.52 -5.26
CA SER A 2 -27.95 56.68 -4.16
C SER A 2 -26.71 55.97 -4.68
N THR A 3 -25.55 56.27 -4.10
CA THR A 3 -24.36 55.45 -4.24
C THR A 3 -24.55 54.24 -3.33
N SER A 4 -25.12 53.18 -3.88
CA SER A 4 -24.93 51.83 -3.34
C SER A 4 -23.48 51.48 -3.65
N ASP A 5 -22.57 51.82 -2.73
CA ASP A 5 -21.27 51.16 -2.68
C ASP A 5 -21.57 49.73 -2.23
N SER A 6 -21.51 48.82 -3.21
CA SER A 6 -21.47 47.38 -2.97
C SER A 6 -20.18 47.13 -2.22
N ASP A 7 -20.26 46.90 -0.91
CA ASP A 7 -19.15 46.51 -0.06
C ASP A 7 -18.81 45.03 -0.36
N ASP A 8 -18.45 44.74 -1.63
CA ASP A 8 -17.96 43.46 -2.14
C ASP A 8 -16.50 43.23 -1.69
N THR A 9 -16.17 43.65 -0.47
CA THR A 9 -14.91 43.30 0.16
C THR A 9 -15.03 41.85 0.60
N ASP A 10 -14.18 40.99 0.08
CA ASP A 10 -14.16 39.57 0.44
C ASP A 10 -13.88 39.42 1.95
N ARG A 11 -14.93 39.15 2.73
CA ARG A 11 -14.83 39.10 4.19
C ARG A 11 -13.99 37.93 4.68
N LEU A 12 -13.80 36.88 3.87
CA LEU A 12 -12.88 35.79 4.22
C LEU A 12 -11.43 36.25 4.07
N GLU A 13 -11.10 36.91 2.95
CA GLU A 13 -9.75 37.43 2.77
C GLU A 13 -9.41 38.51 3.79
N GLN A 14 -10.36 39.42 4.05
CA GLN A 14 -10.18 40.47 5.05
C GLN A 14 -9.95 39.86 6.44
N TYR A 15 -10.70 38.82 6.80
CA TYR A 15 -10.49 38.10 8.06
C TYR A 15 -9.08 37.49 8.16
N ILE A 16 -8.59 36.85 7.09
CA ILE A 16 -7.22 36.30 7.07
C ILE A 16 -6.18 37.42 7.18
N ARG A 17 -6.39 38.57 6.52
CA ARG A 17 -5.50 39.74 6.62
C ARG A 17 -5.51 40.34 8.03
N ASP A 18 -6.67 40.41 8.68
CA ASP A 18 -6.79 40.95 10.04
C ASP A 18 -6.08 40.05 11.07
N GLU A 19 -6.23 38.73 10.97
CA GLU A 19 -5.63 37.77 11.91
C GLU A 19 -4.15 37.47 11.61
N LYS A 20 -3.78 37.39 10.34
CA LYS A 20 -2.47 36.87 9.89
C LYS A 20 -1.71 37.79 8.94
N GLY A 21 -2.16 39.03 8.71
CA GLY A 21 -1.50 39.99 7.80
C GLY A 21 -0.11 40.45 8.24
N HIS A 22 0.31 40.10 9.46
CA HIS A 22 1.68 40.31 9.93
C HIS A 22 2.66 39.21 9.50
N LEU A 23 2.16 38.10 8.93
CA LEU A 23 2.97 37.02 8.39
C LEU A 23 3.16 37.20 6.89
N ASP A 24 4.39 36.99 6.42
CA ASP A 24 4.71 37.05 4.99
C ASP A 24 3.93 36.01 4.16
N SER A 25 3.44 34.93 4.80
CA SER A 25 2.60 33.90 4.19
C SER A 25 1.13 34.27 3.98
N CYS A 26 0.71 35.49 4.34
CA CYS A 26 -0.70 35.92 4.29
C CYS A 26 -1.35 35.77 2.91
N GLU A 27 -0.69 36.22 1.85
CA GLU A 27 -1.26 36.12 0.50
C GLU A 27 -1.31 34.66 0.00
N SER A 28 -0.36 33.81 0.43
CA SER A 28 -0.42 32.36 0.15
C SER A 28 -1.55 31.66 0.90
N MET A 29 -1.84 32.08 2.15
CA MET A 29 -3.00 31.59 2.91
C MET A 29 -4.32 31.95 2.24
N ILE A 30 -4.44 33.18 1.74
CA ILE A 30 -5.62 33.65 1.00
C ILE A 30 -5.80 32.85 -0.28
N ALA A 31 -4.72 32.63 -1.04
CA ALA A 31 -4.76 31.85 -2.27
C ALA A 31 -5.22 30.40 -2.01
N LEU A 32 -4.71 29.76 -0.95
CA LEU A 32 -5.11 28.40 -0.56
C LEU A 32 -6.60 28.34 -0.14
N ALA A 33 -7.05 29.26 0.72
CA ALA A 33 -8.44 29.33 1.16
C ALA A 33 -9.43 29.56 -0.01
N ASN A 34 -9.06 30.45 -0.94
CA ASN A 34 -9.84 30.71 -2.15
C ASN A 34 -9.87 29.51 -3.10
N TRP A 35 -8.78 28.77 -3.19
CA TRP A 35 -8.73 27.55 -3.99
C TRP A 35 -9.66 26.48 -3.41
N LEU A 36 -9.62 26.25 -2.10
CA LEU A 36 -10.52 25.31 -1.41
C LEU A 36 -11.99 25.68 -1.64
N TYR A 37 -12.32 26.98 -1.54
CA TYR A 37 -13.66 27.48 -1.82
C TYR A 37 -14.09 27.24 -3.27
N THR A 38 -13.23 27.56 -4.23
CA THR A 38 -13.54 27.42 -5.67
C THR A 38 -13.76 25.97 -6.09
N ASN A 39 -13.09 25.02 -5.42
CA ASN A 39 -13.21 23.59 -5.69
C ASN A 39 -14.26 22.89 -4.82
N GLU A 40 -15.02 23.66 -4.02
CA GLU A 40 -16.12 23.18 -3.19
C GLU A 40 -15.72 22.14 -2.13
N TYR A 41 -14.49 22.24 -1.60
CA TYR A 41 -14.04 21.47 -0.44
C TYR A 41 -14.57 22.09 0.84
N PHE A 42 -15.86 21.89 1.11
CA PHE A 42 -16.55 22.39 2.29
C PHE A 42 -16.82 21.27 3.27
N GLU A 43 -16.81 21.56 4.57
CA GLU A 43 -17.27 20.63 5.62
C GLU A 43 -18.69 20.06 5.37
N THR A 44 -19.54 20.84 4.70
CA THR A 44 -20.95 20.50 4.41
C THR A 44 -21.15 19.63 3.17
N ASN A 45 -20.15 19.54 2.30
CA ASN A 45 -20.14 18.62 1.18
C ASN A 45 -19.24 17.46 1.61
N ASP A 46 -19.57 16.19 1.37
CA ASP A 46 -18.72 15.03 1.73
C ASP A 46 -17.39 14.96 0.92
N ARG A 47 -16.80 16.12 0.60
CA ARG A 47 -15.58 16.35 -0.16
C ARG A 47 -14.50 16.85 0.77
N VAL A 48 -13.45 16.04 0.86
CA VAL A 48 -12.26 16.29 1.65
C VAL A 48 -11.04 16.23 0.73
N VAL A 49 -10.03 17.05 0.97
CA VAL A 49 -8.80 17.04 0.17
C VAL A 49 -7.59 16.59 1.01
N PRO A 50 -6.84 15.55 0.60
CA PRO A 50 -5.60 15.15 1.26
C PRO A 50 -4.51 16.22 1.16
N THR A 51 -3.64 16.31 2.18
CA THR A 51 -2.44 17.18 2.13
C THR A 51 -1.54 16.85 0.94
N SER A 52 -1.40 15.57 0.58
CA SER A 52 -0.59 15.13 -0.57
C SER A 52 -1.06 15.78 -1.87
N ASP A 53 -2.38 15.80 -2.09
CA ASP A 53 -2.99 16.32 -3.31
C ASP A 53 -2.87 17.85 -3.34
N LEU A 54 -3.02 18.51 -2.19
CA LEU A 54 -2.77 19.95 -2.07
C LEU A 54 -1.31 20.30 -2.42
N LYS A 55 -0.34 19.51 -1.95
CA LYS A 55 1.08 19.70 -2.31
C LYS A 55 1.31 19.51 -3.81
N GLU A 56 0.81 18.43 -4.38
CA GLU A 56 0.98 18.17 -5.81
C GLU A 56 0.39 19.29 -6.69
N ILE A 57 -0.75 19.88 -6.28
CA ILE A 57 -1.47 20.87 -7.08
C ILE A 57 -0.96 22.30 -6.84
N LEU A 58 -0.58 22.63 -5.60
CA LEU A 58 -0.39 24.02 -5.16
C LEU A 58 1.02 24.35 -4.68
N ASP A 59 1.90 23.39 -4.40
CA ASP A 59 3.22 23.70 -3.80
C ASP A 59 4.09 24.54 -4.74
N ASP A 60 4.01 24.32 -6.07
CA ASP A 60 4.67 25.16 -7.07
C ASP A 60 3.99 26.53 -7.29
N ARG A 61 2.77 26.71 -6.78
CA ARG A 61 1.93 27.90 -6.99
C ARG A 61 1.86 28.82 -5.77
N LEU A 62 2.27 28.32 -4.61
CA LEU A 62 2.29 29.04 -3.34
C LEU A 62 3.74 29.36 -2.99
N GLU A 63 3.98 30.53 -2.40
CA GLU A 63 5.33 30.95 -2.01
C GLU A 63 5.82 30.21 -0.77
N TYR A 64 4.88 29.65 0.01
CA TYR A 64 5.13 28.91 1.24
C TYR A 64 4.52 27.52 1.16
N GLY A 65 5.18 26.55 1.81
CA GLY A 65 4.75 25.16 1.81
C GLY A 65 3.35 24.96 2.38
N VAL A 66 2.59 24.08 1.73
CA VAL A 66 1.18 23.80 2.02
C VAL A 66 0.93 23.44 3.49
N ASP A 67 1.81 22.66 4.14
CA ASP A 67 1.65 22.27 5.55
C ASP A 67 1.59 23.50 6.47
N THR A 68 2.54 24.44 6.30
CA THR A 68 2.62 25.66 7.11
C THR A 68 1.38 26.54 6.94
N LEU A 69 0.83 26.58 5.72
CA LEU A 69 -0.34 27.39 5.42
C LEU A 69 -1.60 26.78 6.04
N LEU A 70 -1.75 25.46 5.99
CA LEU A 70 -2.85 24.75 6.62
C LEU A 70 -2.84 24.92 8.13
N ASP A 71 -1.68 24.76 8.78
CA ASP A 71 -1.53 24.98 10.23
C ASP A 71 -1.96 26.41 10.64
N HIS A 72 -1.58 27.42 9.87
CA HIS A 72 -1.95 28.80 10.16
C HIS A 72 -3.44 29.08 9.94
N LEU A 73 -4.02 28.52 8.89
CA LEU A 73 -5.44 28.67 8.56
C LEU A 73 -6.34 27.90 9.53
N GLU A 74 -5.92 26.73 9.98
CA GLU A 74 -6.58 25.95 11.03
C GLU A 74 -6.58 26.72 12.35
N GLY A 75 -5.44 27.34 12.69
CA GLY A 75 -5.30 28.17 13.90
C GLY A 75 -6.24 29.40 13.96
N ILE A 76 -6.89 29.77 12.86
CA ILE A 76 -7.93 30.82 12.79
C ILE A 76 -9.30 30.28 12.34
N SER A 77 -9.46 28.95 12.37
CA SER A 77 -10.69 28.25 12.01
C SER A 77 -11.19 28.56 10.58
N VAL A 78 -10.27 28.80 9.65
CA VAL A 78 -10.60 28.96 8.22
C VAL A 78 -10.70 27.60 7.52
N VAL A 79 -9.79 26.70 7.84
CA VAL A 79 -9.88 25.28 7.47
C VAL A 79 -10.05 24.44 8.73
N ASP A 80 -10.56 23.23 8.56
CA ASP A 80 -10.61 22.22 9.61
C ASP A 80 -10.04 20.91 9.11
N GLU A 81 -9.39 20.19 10.01
CA GLU A 81 -8.80 18.90 9.75
C GLU A 81 -9.84 17.79 10.02
N VAL A 82 -10.50 17.31 8.96
CA VAL A 82 -11.59 16.32 9.06
C VAL A 82 -11.08 14.94 9.48
N SER A 83 -9.83 14.65 9.15
CA SER A 83 -9.11 13.53 9.73
C SER A 83 -7.74 13.99 10.12
N GLN A 84 -7.49 14.04 11.44
CA GLN A 84 -6.16 14.13 12.00
C GLN A 84 -5.31 13.02 11.40
N GLY A 85 -4.52 13.32 10.39
CA GLY A 85 -3.66 12.34 9.73
C GLY A 85 -2.42 12.02 10.57
N GLY A 86 -2.64 11.78 11.86
CA GLY A 86 -1.69 11.19 12.80
C GLY A 86 -1.98 9.70 13.09
N GLY A 87 -3.03 9.13 12.50
CA GLY A 87 -3.41 7.73 12.71
C GLY A 87 -2.93 6.82 11.58
N ARG A 88 -2.03 5.89 11.89
CA ARG A 88 -1.92 4.67 11.09
C ARG A 88 -3.23 3.89 11.27
N PHE A 89 -3.81 3.37 10.19
CA PHE A 89 -4.94 2.44 10.23
C PHE A 89 -4.56 1.16 9.52
N ILE A 90 -5.15 0.04 9.89
CA ILE A 90 -4.95 -1.23 9.21
C ILE A 90 -6.02 -1.36 8.13
N LEU A 91 -5.61 -1.52 6.87
CA LEU A 91 -6.52 -1.72 5.75
C LEU A 91 -6.47 -3.18 5.32
N HIS A 92 -7.61 -3.85 5.32
CA HIS A 92 -7.76 -5.14 4.67
C HIS A 92 -8.11 -4.95 3.19
N GLU A 93 -7.11 -5.00 2.31
CA GLU A 93 -7.25 -4.53 0.92
C GLU A 93 -8.31 -5.30 0.12
N ARG A 94 -8.38 -6.63 0.26
CA ARG A 94 -9.38 -7.45 -0.47
C ARG A 94 -10.83 -7.09 -0.15
N THR A 95 -11.14 -6.57 1.05
CA THR A 95 -12.51 -6.20 1.45
C THR A 95 -12.72 -4.70 1.56
N GLY A 96 -11.65 -3.90 1.47
CA GLY A 96 -11.68 -2.46 1.69
C GLY A 96 -12.01 -2.04 3.12
N ARG A 97 -11.98 -2.95 4.10
CA ARG A 97 -12.29 -2.63 5.50
C ARG A 97 -11.09 -1.97 6.19
N ALA A 98 -11.31 -0.79 6.77
CA ALA A 98 -10.32 -0.05 7.54
C ALA A 98 -10.54 -0.18 9.05
N PHE A 99 -9.46 -0.39 9.79
CA PHE A 99 -9.43 -0.51 11.25
C PHE A 99 -8.55 0.58 11.84
N PHE A 100 -9.15 1.51 12.59
CA PHE A 100 -8.47 2.67 13.17
C PHE A 100 -7.94 2.43 14.59
N ASP A 101 -8.32 1.31 15.23
CA ASP A 101 -7.78 0.86 16.51
C ASP A 101 -6.94 -0.41 16.29
N PRO A 102 -5.63 -0.39 16.59
CA PRO A 102 -4.80 -1.60 16.50
C PRO A 102 -5.32 -2.76 17.32
N ASN A 103 -6.03 -2.52 18.43
CA ASN A 103 -6.54 -3.59 19.29
C ASN A 103 -7.91 -4.12 18.86
N ASN A 104 -8.46 -3.66 17.74
CA ASN A 104 -9.75 -4.09 17.26
C ASN A 104 -9.72 -5.57 16.84
N ARG A 105 -10.31 -6.43 17.66
CA ARG A 105 -10.32 -7.89 17.41
C ARG A 105 -11.13 -8.32 16.19
N ASP A 106 -11.98 -7.46 15.63
CA ASP A 106 -12.72 -7.76 14.40
C ASP A 106 -11.79 -7.91 13.18
N MET A 107 -10.54 -7.44 13.30
CA MET A 107 -9.51 -7.63 12.28
C MET A 107 -8.94 -9.06 12.27
N LEU A 108 -8.92 -9.74 13.42
CA LEU A 108 -8.23 -11.03 13.57
C LEU A 108 -8.80 -12.12 12.64
N PRO A 109 -10.13 -12.30 12.52
CA PRO A 109 -10.67 -13.30 11.60
C PRO A 109 -10.33 -13.03 10.13
N LEU A 110 -10.15 -11.76 9.76
CA LEU A 110 -9.75 -11.39 8.39
C LEU A 110 -8.26 -11.70 8.17
N LEU A 111 -7.41 -11.35 9.13
CA LEU A 111 -5.98 -11.68 9.09
C LEU A 111 -5.77 -13.20 9.02
N ASP A 112 -6.49 -13.96 9.85
CA ASP A 112 -6.44 -15.42 9.86
C ASP A 112 -6.89 -16.00 8.50
N GLU A 113 -7.90 -15.39 7.86
CA GLU A 113 -8.36 -15.80 6.53
C GLU A 113 -7.28 -15.56 5.46
N GLU A 114 -6.65 -14.38 5.44
CA GLU A 114 -5.62 -14.07 4.45
C GLU A 114 -4.37 -14.94 4.63
N ILE A 115 -3.90 -15.15 5.87
CA ILE A 115 -2.80 -16.07 6.16
C ILE A 115 -3.14 -17.50 5.72
N SER A 116 -4.36 -17.97 6.00
CA SER A 116 -4.78 -19.33 5.59
C SER A 116 -4.81 -19.46 4.06
N ARG A 117 -5.30 -18.45 3.34
CA ARG A 117 -5.31 -18.44 1.86
C ARG A 117 -3.90 -18.51 1.28
N PHE A 118 -2.97 -17.77 1.87
CA PHE A 118 -1.57 -17.80 1.46
C PHE A 118 -0.94 -19.18 1.70
N LEU A 119 -1.09 -19.76 2.89
CA LEU A 119 -0.54 -21.08 3.21
C LEU A 119 -1.17 -22.21 2.38
N GLU A 120 -2.47 -22.11 2.08
CA GLU A 120 -3.13 -23.05 1.16
C GLU A 120 -2.55 -22.99 -0.26
N ASP A 121 -2.26 -21.79 -0.78
CA ASP A 121 -1.63 -21.62 -2.09
C ASP A 121 -0.22 -22.22 -2.08
N LEU A 122 0.55 -21.92 -1.04
CA LEU A 122 1.89 -22.46 -0.81
C LEU A 122 1.92 -24.00 -0.87
N HIS A 123 1.08 -24.67 -0.06
CA HIS A 123 1.05 -26.13 0.00
C HIS A 123 0.52 -26.75 -1.30
N GLN A 124 -0.39 -26.07 -1.99
CA GLN A 124 -0.91 -26.54 -3.27
C GLN A 124 0.17 -26.52 -4.36
N GLN A 125 0.96 -25.44 -4.45
CA GLN A 125 2.05 -25.33 -5.42
C GLN A 125 3.15 -26.36 -5.16
N GLU A 126 3.47 -26.61 -3.90
CA GLU A 126 4.46 -27.62 -3.51
C GLU A 126 4.00 -29.04 -3.82
N SER A 127 2.73 -29.34 -3.58
CA SER A 127 2.16 -30.64 -3.93
C SER A 127 2.20 -30.89 -5.44
N GLN A 128 1.90 -29.85 -6.24
CA GLN A 128 1.95 -29.94 -7.71
C GLN A 128 3.38 -30.12 -8.25
N ALA A 129 4.36 -29.45 -7.64
CA ALA A 129 5.77 -29.65 -7.99
C ALA A 129 6.18 -31.12 -7.79
N LEU A 130 5.88 -31.69 -6.61
CA LEU A 130 6.22 -33.08 -6.28
C LEU A 130 5.52 -34.11 -7.20
N GLU A 131 4.26 -33.87 -7.58
CA GLU A 131 3.54 -34.74 -8.53
C GLU A 131 4.13 -34.69 -9.94
N SER A 132 4.70 -33.55 -10.34
CA SER A 132 5.33 -33.40 -11.66
C SER A 132 6.70 -34.06 -11.76
N GLU A 133 7.41 -34.22 -10.64
CA GLU A 133 8.71 -34.89 -10.56
C GLU A 133 8.58 -36.42 -10.58
N ASP A 134 7.54 -36.99 -9.97
CA ASP A 134 7.31 -38.45 -9.88
C ASP A 134 6.75 -39.05 -11.18
N ALA A 135 6.19 -38.23 -12.08
CA ALA A 135 5.67 -38.68 -13.38
C ALA A 135 6.75 -38.79 -14.48
N GLY A 136 8.02 -38.52 -14.14
CA GLY A 136 9.13 -38.40 -15.10
C GLY A 136 9.92 -39.68 -15.40
N ASP A 137 9.69 -40.80 -14.69
CA ASP A 137 10.49 -42.02 -14.86
C ASP A 137 9.62 -43.28 -15.09
N ASP A 138 8.92 -43.34 -16.23
CA ASP A 138 8.43 -44.62 -16.76
C ASP A 138 8.52 -44.68 -18.28
N GLU A 139 9.75 -44.75 -18.80
CA GLU A 139 10.02 -45.41 -20.09
C GLU A 139 11.12 -46.47 -19.86
N THR A 140 10.89 -47.39 -18.93
CA THR A 140 11.64 -48.66 -18.93
C THR A 140 11.06 -49.60 -19.98
N GLN A 141 11.47 -49.42 -21.23
CA GLN A 141 11.28 -50.47 -22.25
C GLN A 141 12.17 -51.68 -21.93
N SER A 142 11.61 -52.59 -21.14
CA SER A 142 12.05 -53.97 -21.04
C SER A 142 11.91 -54.67 -22.40
N VAL A 143 13.03 -55.03 -23.02
CA VAL A 143 13.09 -56.11 -24.01
C VAL A 143 14.28 -57.00 -23.69
N ALA A 144 13.99 -58.29 -23.50
CA ALA A 144 14.91 -59.31 -23.03
C ALA A 144 15.60 -60.11 -24.15
N ASP A 145 16.86 -60.46 -23.88
CA ASP A 145 17.56 -61.74 -24.11
C ASP A 145 17.99 -62.19 -25.53
N GLY A 146 19.32 -62.36 -25.71
CA GLY A 146 19.88 -63.43 -26.54
C GLY A 146 21.21 -63.15 -27.27
N GLY A 147 22.33 -63.68 -26.75
CA GLY A 147 23.47 -64.14 -27.59
C GLY A 147 24.87 -63.54 -27.34
N GLU A 148 25.87 -64.42 -27.19
CA GLU A 148 27.27 -64.23 -26.75
C GLU A 148 28.27 -63.66 -27.81
N PRO A 149 29.58 -63.43 -27.51
CA PRO A 149 30.34 -62.25 -27.92
C PRO A 149 31.41 -62.53 -28.99
N GLU A 150 31.84 -61.52 -29.73
CA GLU A 150 33.13 -61.55 -30.46
C GLU A 150 33.83 -60.19 -30.42
N ASP A 151 35.16 -60.27 -30.30
CA ASP A 151 36.13 -59.22 -29.97
C ASP A 151 36.25 -58.10 -31.01
N ALA A 152 36.41 -56.85 -30.54
CA ALA A 152 37.18 -55.81 -31.23
C ALA A 152 37.63 -54.71 -30.25
N ASP A 153 38.96 -54.61 -30.08
CA ASP A 153 39.71 -53.57 -29.36
C ASP A 153 39.72 -52.23 -30.17
N PRO A 154 40.28 -51.11 -29.66
CA PRO A 154 39.54 -49.89 -29.41
C PRO A 154 40.03 -48.71 -30.28
N ASP A 155 39.16 -47.79 -30.68
CA ASP A 155 39.65 -46.45 -31.01
C ASP A 155 38.56 -45.38 -31.01
N GLU A 156 38.95 -44.26 -30.38
CA GLU A 156 38.50 -42.88 -30.56
C GLU A 156 37.05 -42.49 -30.24
N THR A 157 36.92 -41.90 -29.04
CA THR A 157 36.31 -40.59 -28.76
C THR A 157 34.93 -40.27 -29.35
N ASP A 158 33.95 -40.25 -28.45
CA ASP A 158 32.78 -39.35 -28.53
C ASP A 158 32.55 -38.84 -27.09
N GLU A 159 33.22 -37.75 -26.74
CA GLU A 159 32.62 -36.42 -26.63
C GLU A 159 31.40 -36.42 -25.69
N THR A 160 31.66 -35.90 -24.49
CA THR A 160 30.70 -35.20 -23.63
C THR A 160 29.55 -36.02 -23.06
N VAL A 161 29.85 -36.69 -21.94
CA VAL A 161 28.93 -36.65 -20.80
C VAL A 161 28.87 -35.18 -20.37
N THR A 162 27.92 -34.42 -20.92
CA THR A 162 27.41 -33.25 -20.23
C THR A 162 26.63 -33.80 -19.03
N GLY A 163 27.36 -34.19 -17.99
CA GLY A 163 26.86 -33.98 -16.65
C GLY A 163 26.64 -32.49 -16.59
N GLY A 164 25.40 -32.07 -16.81
CA GLY A 164 24.99 -30.72 -16.53
C GLY A 164 25.43 -30.48 -15.10
N GLU A 165 26.46 -29.66 -14.94
CA GLU A 165 26.60 -28.87 -13.74
C GLU A 165 25.30 -28.05 -13.75
N GLU A 166 24.27 -28.59 -13.09
CA GLU A 166 23.14 -27.79 -12.65
C GLU A 166 23.80 -26.66 -11.88
N ASP A 167 23.81 -25.49 -12.51
CA ASP A 167 24.22 -24.27 -11.87
C ASP A 167 23.39 -24.22 -10.58
N PRO A 168 23.98 -24.22 -9.38
CA PRO A 168 23.21 -24.22 -8.14
C PRO A 168 22.29 -23.00 -8.03
N ASP A 169 22.48 -22.00 -8.92
CA ASP A 169 21.65 -20.81 -9.07
C ASP A 169 20.50 -20.96 -10.10
N ASP A 170 20.35 -22.09 -10.81
CA ASP A 170 19.24 -22.34 -11.78
C ASP A 170 18.10 -23.19 -11.19
N VAL A 171 17.98 -23.20 -9.85
CA VAL A 171 16.79 -23.72 -9.18
C VAL A 171 15.72 -22.64 -9.26
N ALA A 172 14.61 -22.92 -9.95
CA ALA A 172 13.48 -22.00 -10.03
C ALA A 172 13.08 -21.51 -8.63
N THR A 173 13.11 -20.19 -8.42
CA THR A 173 12.73 -19.58 -7.14
C THR A 173 11.31 -20.02 -6.79
N THR A 174 11.13 -20.62 -5.62
CA THR A 174 9.82 -21.09 -5.17
C THR A 174 9.08 -20.01 -4.38
N LEU A 175 7.75 -20.09 -4.34
CA LEU A 175 6.92 -19.21 -3.50
C LEU A 175 7.39 -19.23 -2.03
N ARG A 176 7.77 -20.41 -1.51
CA ARG A 176 8.32 -20.54 -0.16
C ARG A 176 9.65 -19.80 -0.01
N ALA A 177 10.54 -19.87 -0.99
CA ALA A 177 11.84 -19.21 -0.93
C ALA A 177 11.68 -17.68 -0.86
N VAL A 178 10.81 -17.10 -1.69
CA VAL A 178 10.51 -15.66 -1.66
C VAL A 178 9.94 -15.25 -0.30
N ALA A 179 8.95 -16.00 0.20
CA ALA A 179 8.31 -15.69 1.47
C ALA A 179 9.25 -15.86 2.68
N ALA A 180 10.09 -16.89 2.68
CA ALA A 180 11.08 -17.11 3.73
C ALA A 180 12.16 -16.03 3.74
N ALA A 181 12.64 -15.61 2.55
CA ALA A 181 13.59 -14.53 2.41
C ALA A 181 13.04 -13.18 2.90
N ALA A 182 11.73 -12.93 2.71
CA ALA A 182 11.08 -11.72 3.18
C ALA A 182 11.06 -11.62 4.72
N LEU A 183 10.90 -12.74 5.42
CA LEU A 183 10.82 -12.76 6.88
C LEU A 183 12.18 -12.82 7.58
N ASP A 184 13.21 -13.40 6.94
CA ASP A 184 14.55 -13.62 7.52
C ASP A 184 14.48 -14.28 8.92
N VAL A 185 13.71 -15.37 9.03
CA VAL A 185 13.49 -16.10 10.29
C VAL A 185 14.00 -17.54 10.22
N GLU A 186 14.56 -18.03 11.33
CA GLU A 186 15.07 -19.41 11.45
C GLU A 186 13.97 -20.48 11.62
N MET A 187 12.72 -20.05 11.81
CA MET A 187 11.59 -20.94 12.08
C MET A 187 10.78 -21.24 10.80
N PRO A 188 9.97 -22.32 10.78
CA PRO A 188 9.10 -22.60 9.64
C PRO A 188 8.20 -21.41 9.30
N LEU A 189 7.96 -21.19 8.01
CA LEU A 189 7.17 -20.05 7.51
C LEU A 189 5.75 -20.04 8.10
N GLU A 190 5.13 -21.22 8.20
CA GLU A 190 3.82 -21.41 8.82
C GLU A 190 3.84 -20.90 10.27
N ASP A 191 4.82 -21.35 11.05
CA ASP A 191 5.00 -20.96 12.43
C ASP A 191 5.30 -19.45 12.56
N ALA A 192 6.08 -18.89 11.65
CA ALA A 192 6.43 -17.48 11.65
C ALA A 192 5.21 -16.56 11.48
N LEU A 193 4.19 -17.02 10.74
CA LEU A 193 2.95 -16.26 10.47
C LEU A 193 1.85 -16.53 11.51
N THR A 194 1.81 -17.72 12.12
CA THR A 194 0.72 -18.11 13.04
C THR A 194 1.08 -18.01 14.52
N ASN A 195 2.35 -18.13 14.91
CA ASN A 195 2.74 -18.18 16.32
C ASN A 195 2.90 -16.83 17.06
N PRO A 196 3.20 -15.68 16.42
CA PRO A 196 3.34 -14.43 17.16
C PRO A 196 2.05 -14.10 17.93
N THR A 197 2.16 -13.89 19.24
CA THR A 197 0.98 -13.61 20.08
C THR A 197 0.46 -12.19 19.87
N ASP A 198 1.34 -11.28 19.42
CA ASP A 198 0.97 -9.94 19.00
C ASP A 198 0.44 -9.96 17.56
N HIS A 199 -0.84 -9.63 17.40
CA HIS A 199 -1.48 -9.60 16.08
C HIS A 199 -0.96 -8.47 15.19
N ILE A 200 -0.36 -7.42 15.76
CA ILE A 200 0.31 -6.38 14.97
C ILE A 200 1.57 -6.93 14.33
N GLU A 201 2.34 -7.72 15.07
CA GLU A 201 3.50 -8.42 14.52
C GLU A 201 3.10 -9.40 13.42
N ARG A 202 1.99 -10.13 13.62
CA ARG A 202 1.44 -11.02 12.57
C ARG A 202 1.05 -10.27 11.30
N ILE A 203 0.42 -9.10 11.44
CA ILE A 203 0.07 -8.22 10.32
C ILE A 203 1.32 -7.80 9.54
N VAL A 204 2.35 -7.30 10.23
CA VAL A 204 3.58 -6.83 9.60
C VAL A 204 4.25 -7.96 8.83
N ARG A 205 4.43 -9.13 9.46
CA ARG A 205 5.03 -10.30 8.82
C ARG A 205 4.24 -10.76 7.60
N PHE A 206 2.92 -10.78 7.69
CA PHE A 206 2.08 -11.17 6.57
C PHE A 206 2.20 -10.17 5.41
N ASP A 207 2.18 -8.87 5.70
CA ASP A 207 2.37 -7.82 4.70
C ASP A 207 3.72 -7.90 3.99
N ASP A 208 4.80 -8.14 4.73
CA ASP A 208 6.15 -8.28 4.18
C ASP A 208 6.21 -9.46 3.19
N VAL A 209 5.63 -10.60 3.56
CA VAL A 209 5.55 -11.79 2.69
C VAL A 209 4.71 -11.51 1.44
N VAL A 210 3.50 -10.98 1.61
CA VAL A 210 2.59 -10.76 0.48
C VAL A 210 3.14 -9.72 -0.47
N THR A 211 3.76 -8.65 0.05
CA THR A 211 4.42 -7.63 -0.78
C THR A 211 5.56 -8.22 -1.59
N ALA A 212 6.46 -8.97 -0.95
CA ALA A 212 7.57 -9.62 -1.65
C ALA A 212 7.11 -10.58 -2.76
N VAL A 213 6.02 -11.32 -2.52
CA VAL A 213 5.45 -12.22 -3.52
C VAL A 213 4.76 -11.46 -4.66
N ILE A 214 4.03 -10.37 -4.36
CA ILE A 214 3.37 -9.55 -5.38
C ILE A 214 4.37 -8.85 -6.28
N GLU A 215 5.50 -8.40 -5.72
CA GLU A 215 6.55 -7.69 -6.44
C GLU A 215 7.53 -8.62 -7.18
N SER A 216 7.52 -9.92 -6.87
CA SER A 216 8.39 -10.90 -7.53
C SER A 216 7.82 -11.31 -8.89
N ASP A 217 8.61 -11.13 -9.95
CA ASP A 217 8.33 -11.65 -11.29
C ASP A 217 8.68 -13.15 -11.45
N GLU A 218 9.31 -13.75 -10.44
CA GLU A 218 9.84 -15.11 -10.48
C GLU A 218 8.84 -16.17 -10.02
N VAL A 219 7.82 -15.76 -9.25
CA VAL A 219 6.80 -16.66 -8.69
C VAL A 219 5.40 -16.24 -9.14
N SER A 220 4.50 -17.22 -9.24
CA SER A 220 3.10 -16.97 -9.59
C SER A 220 2.17 -17.29 -8.43
N ARG A 221 1.05 -16.57 -8.34
CA ARG A 221 0.02 -16.78 -7.31
C ARG A 221 -1.09 -17.66 -7.87
N GLY A 222 -1.41 -18.76 -7.18
CA GLY A 222 -2.57 -19.60 -7.48
C GLY A 222 -3.86 -19.06 -6.87
N ARG A 223 -3.76 -18.17 -5.88
CA ARG A 223 -4.89 -17.57 -5.17
C ARG A 223 -4.78 -16.05 -5.02
N ALA A 224 -5.93 -15.41 -4.82
CA ALA A 224 -6.01 -14.01 -4.45
C ALA A 224 -5.96 -13.87 -2.92
N TYR A 225 -4.80 -13.42 -2.44
CA TYR A 225 -4.56 -12.86 -1.12
C TYR A 225 -3.95 -11.47 -1.30
N GLU A 226 -4.32 -10.54 -0.43
CA GLU A 226 -3.89 -9.13 -0.50
C GLU A 226 -3.32 -8.69 0.86
N PRO A 227 -2.47 -7.65 0.88
CA PRO A 227 -1.95 -7.09 2.12
C PRO A 227 -3.06 -6.69 3.10
N MET A 228 -2.77 -6.82 4.39
CA MET A 228 -3.60 -6.36 5.50
C MET A 228 -2.81 -5.35 6.33
N GLY A 229 -2.41 -4.26 5.69
CA GLY A 229 -1.32 -3.43 6.16
C GLY A 229 -1.66 -2.15 6.88
N TRP A 230 -0.68 -1.63 7.60
CA TRP A 230 -0.70 -0.24 8.03
C TRP A 230 -0.71 0.69 6.82
N ARG A 231 -1.66 1.61 6.82
CA ARG A 231 -1.76 2.73 5.87
C ARG A 231 -1.79 4.02 6.66
N ASN A 232 -1.19 5.06 6.10
CA ASN A 232 -1.28 6.39 6.66
C ASN A 232 -2.59 7.02 6.18
N ALA A 233 -3.43 7.47 7.10
CA ALA A 233 -4.45 8.44 6.73
C ALA A 233 -3.70 9.76 6.50
N ALA A 234 -3.53 10.19 5.24
CA ALA A 234 -3.06 11.55 4.98
C ALA A 234 -4.03 12.53 5.66
N ASN A 235 -3.52 13.61 6.28
CA ASN A 235 -4.37 14.67 6.83
C ASN A 235 -5.31 15.14 5.71
N LYS A 236 -6.58 15.33 6.04
CA LYS A 236 -7.60 15.75 5.09
C LYS A 236 -8.22 17.05 5.57
N TRP A 237 -8.38 17.96 4.64
CA TRP A 237 -8.77 19.34 4.93
C TRP A 237 -10.06 19.70 4.24
N VAL A 238 -10.82 20.58 4.90
CA VAL A 238 -11.99 21.25 4.35
C VAL A 238 -12.00 22.71 4.76
N LEU A 239 -12.67 23.54 3.97
CA LEU A 239 -13.03 24.89 4.37
C LEU A 239 -14.19 24.82 5.37
N THR A 240 -14.06 25.52 6.50
CA THR A 240 -15.07 25.48 7.56
C THR A 240 -16.37 26.14 7.12
N THR A 241 -17.48 25.72 7.72
CA THR A 241 -18.79 26.38 7.52
C THR A 241 -18.72 27.89 7.79
N THR A 242 -17.98 28.30 8.81
CA THR A 242 -17.76 29.72 9.17
C THR A 242 -16.98 30.48 8.09
N ALA A 243 -15.92 29.89 7.55
CA ALA A 243 -15.14 30.51 6.48
C ALA A 243 -15.94 30.65 5.18
N LYS A 244 -16.74 29.63 4.85
CA LYS A 244 -17.69 29.69 3.74
C LYS A 244 -18.71 30.82 3.93
N ALA A 245 -19.35 30.90 5.10
CA ALA A 245 -20.32 31.96 5.40
C ALA A 245 -19.69 33.37 5.32
N ARG A 246 -18.42 33.53 5.73
CA ARG A 246 -17.67 34.79 5.54
C ARG A 246 -17.49 35.10 4.06
N LYS A 247 -17.07 34.13 3.25
CA LYS A 247 -16.88 34.28 1.81
C LYS A 247 -18.19 34.61 1.08
N GLU A 248 -19.31 34.06 1.53
CA GLU A 248 -20.65 34.31 0.98
C GLU A 248 -21.33 35.57 1.55
N ASN A 249 -20.62 36.33 2.41
CA ASN A 249 -21.13 37.51 3.10
C ASN A 249 -22.38 37.24 3.97
N GLU A 250 -22.57 36.00 4.41
CA GLU A 250 -23.68 35.61 5.28
C GLU A 250 -23.48 36.12 6.72
N SER A 251 -24.59 36.24 7.46
CA SER A 251 -24.55 36.59 8.88
C SER A 251 -24.19 35.36 9.70
N LEU A 252 -23.06 35.42 10.42
CA LEU A 252 -22.67 34.41 11.40
C LEU A 252 -23.60 34.56 12.62
N SER A 253 -24.50 33.61 12.85
CA SER A 253 -25.42 33.58 14.01
C SER A 253 -24.84 32.80 15.19
#